data_AF-A0A954JE20-F1
#
_entry.id   AF-A0A954JE20-F1
#
_cell.length_a   1.000
_cell.length_b   1.000
_cell.length_c   1.000
_cell.angle_alpha   90.00
_cell.angle_beta   90.00
_cell.angle_gamma   90.00
#
_symmetry.space_group_name_H-M   'P 1'
#
loop_
_entity.id
_entity.type
_entity.pdbx_description
1 polymer ?
#
loop_
_entity_poly.entity_id
_entity_poly.type
_entity_poly.pdbx_seq_one_letter_code
_entity_poly.pdbx_strand_id
1 'polypeptide(L)'
;MTQLAEQGRLDEAGAGIRIILDYKGSSDVVIEFLVSALRDSGVAEQLSACRKLVELAPASTRAQTHLSRELEKQGLLEEAFVACRKAIELAPSWSEPYEQLASLFQAQEGVEDVAAFRKVLESYPNNSTVLNSFSWTLVTTPDADGKYQHLDEAVQWAQRACDLKPESGAIWNTLGVAQYRGGQWQATIDAIQQSQQLGYAEEPSNWLFLALANWQLGNREQAAMEYGSAISARRQTETDQELQSFFAEARSALGRTGLEQILALRPNDSDVATELVSVLLDSTPVDWRILKPTEMQSDGGATLALLLDGSILASGEDGPGQSYQLAMTSDLKSITAFRLEVLTDPSLPNQGPGRGPGGKFAINWSFQSTNSAGSVDPQPIRIRSAIADYSNARFPVNEKRWSIAGGGGVPHVAFLMFTEPLENEAGNTFTLTIMEQNGNQNLGRFRLSVTDAPTAVENAGVRLAALKLTDPWVRLAAAYDFVGDQQALARLLEQYPEAASLELAQFLAERGKLSLAAHRVDVALPQLVKARELFASLAAEQPPSNWTVLQPTKINSAGGATLT
;
A
#
# COMPACT_ATOMS: atom_id res chain seq x y z
N MET A 1 -5.48 44.27 0.62
CA MET A 1 -5.98 43.23 -0.29
C MET A 1 -5.14 41.98 -0.15
N THR A 2 -3.96 41.89 -0.77
CA THR A 2 -3.04 40.73 -0.65
C THR A 2 -2.73 40.37 0.81
N GLN A 3 -2.26 41.34 1.59
CA GLN A 3 -1.97 41.14 3.02
C GLN A 3 -3.21 40.77 3.86
N LEU A 4 -4.43 41.11 3.41
CA LEU A 4 -5.67 40.73 4.10
C LEU A 4 -6.11 39.32 3.70
N ALA A 5 -5.88 38.92 2.44
CA ALA A 5 -6.13 37.56 1.97
C ALA A 5 -5.18 36.55 2.63
N GLU A 6 -3.88 36.87 2.73
CA GLU A 6 -2.89 36.06 3.46
C GLU A 6 -3.23 35.90 4.97
N GLN A 7 -4.02 36.82 5.52
CA GLN A 7 -4.49 36.78 6.91
C GLN A 7 -5.89 36.13 7.05
N GLY A 8 -6.49 35.59 5.99
CA GLY A 8 -7.84 35.03 6.00
C GLY A 8 -8.97 36.06 6.15
N ARG A 9 -8.66 37.36 6.11
CA ARG A 9 -9.60 38.48 6.40
C ARG A 9 -10.26 39.00 5.13
N LEU A 10 -10.88 38.11 4.35
CA LEU A 10 -11.52 38.49 3.09
C LEU A 10 -12.74 39.41 3.26
N ASP A 11 -13.40 39.38 4.41
CA ASP A 11 -14.53 40.29 4.71
C ASP A 11 -14.09 41.76 4.68
N GLU A 12 -12.88 42.05 5.13
CA GLU A 12 -12.31 43.40 5.12
C GLU A 12 -11.77 43.79 3.73
N ALA A 13 -11.43 42.79 2.91
CA ALA A 13 -11.00 42.98 1.54
C ALA A 13 -12.18 43.08 0.54
N GLY A 14 -13.40 42.70 0.94
CA GLY A 14 -14.54 42.48 0.05
C GLY A 14 -14.90 43.65 -0.87
N ALA A 15 -14.81 44.89 -0.38
CA ALA A 15 -15.07 46.08 -1.20
C ALA A 15 -14.01 46.27 -2.30
N GLY A 16 -12.73 46.01 -1.99
CA GLY A 16 -11.63 46.07 -2.96
C GLY A 16 -11.67 44.91 -3.95
N ILE A 17 -12.03 43.70 -3.47
CA ILE A 17 -12.22 42.51 -4.32
C ILE A 17 -13.33 42.77 -5.34
N ARG A 18 -14.48 43.30 -4.91
CA ARG A 18 -15.60 43.58 -5.83
C ARG A 18 -15.23 44.61 -6.91
N ILE A 19 -14.54 45.68 -6.55
CA ILE A 19 -14.08 46.70 -7.51
C ILE A 19 -13.16 46.09 -8.57
N ILE A 20 -12.27 45.19 -8.16
CA ILE A 20 -11.31 44.54 -9.06
C ILE A 20 -12.01 43.51 -9.96
N LEU A 21 -12.96 42.74 -9.42
CA LEU A 21 -13.77 41.79 -10.18
C LEU A 21 -14.69 42.48 -11.20
N ASP A 22 -15.16 43.69 -10.90
CA ASP A 22 -15.98 44.52 -11.79
C ASP A 22 -15.15 45.24 -12.88
N TYR A 23 -13.81 45.29 -12.74
CA TYR A 23 -12.93 45.91 -13.72
C TYR A 23 -12.69 44.96 -14.91
N LYS A 24 -12.88 45.48 -16.14
CA LYS A 24 -13.00 44.76 -17.42
C LYS A 24 -11.75 43.99 -17.91
N GLY A 25 -10.89 43.52 -17.02
CA GLY A 25 -9.76 42.66 -17.34
C GLY A 25 -9.40 41.79 -16.15
N SER A 26 -9.71 40.50 -16.25
CA SER A 26 -9.10 39.42 -15.46
C SER A 26 -9.62 39.17 -14.04
N SER A 27 -10.96 39.12 -13.84
CA SER A 27 -11.57 38.58 -12.61
C SER A 27 -10.99 37.21 -12.21
N ASP A 28 -10.68 36.37 -13.21
CA ASP A 28 -10.17 35.02 -12.99
C ASP A 28 -8.71 34.97 -12.53
N VAL A 29 -7.91 35.99 -12.82
CA VAL A 29 -6.52 36.10 -12.30
C VAL A 29 -6.55 36.49 -10.84
N VAL A 30 -7.51 37.34 -10.47
CA VAL A 30 -7.68 37.82 -9.10
C VAL A 30 -8.23 36.71 -8.21
N ILE A 31 -9.17 35.90 -8.73
CA ILE A 31 -9.67 34.70 -8.04
C ILE A 31 -8.52 33.70 -7.79
N GLU A 32 -7.72 33.38 -8.81
CA GLU A 32 -6.56 32.48 -8.63
C GLU A 32 -5.56 33.01 -7.61
N PHE A 33 -5.26 34.30 -7.67
CA PHE A 33 -4.33 34.92 -6.75
C PHE A 33 -4.83 34.84 -5.30
N LEU A 34 -6.13 35.07 -5.08
CA LEU A 34 -6.74 34.97 -3.76
C LEU A 34 -6.79 33.53 -3.24
N VAL A 35 -7.16 32.57 -4.09
CA VAL A 35 -7.14 31.14 -3.74
C VAL A 35 -5.72 30.67 -3.42
N SER A 36 -4.73 31.11 -4.20
CA SER A 36 -3.32 30.79 -3.96
C SER A 36 -2.80 31.39 -2.66
N ALA A 37 -3.17 32.62 -2.31
CA ALA A 37 -2.76 33.29 -1.07
C ALA A 37 -3.33 32.60 0.19
N LEU A 38 -4.38 31.82 0.04
CA LEU A 38 -5.06 31.10 1.12
C LEU A 38 -4.68 29.62 1.19
N ARG A 39 -3.79 29.13 0.32
CA ARG A 39 -3.42 27.71 0.24
C ARG A 39 -2.84 27.15 1.54
N ASP A 40 -2.19 28.00 2.34
CA ASP A 40 -1.53 27.61 3.59
C ASP A 40 -2.35 27.97 4.85
N SER A 41 -3.57 28.52 4.70
CA SER A 41 -4.48 28.76 5.83
C SER A 41 -5.21 27.47 6.25
N GLY A 42 -5.82 27.47 7.43
CA GLY A 42 -6.61 26.33 7.90
C GLY A 42 -7.80 26.01 6.99
N VAL A 43 -8.21 24.74 6.98
CA VAL A 43 -9.27 24.19 6.11
C VAL A 43 -10.60 24.97 6.23
N ALA A 44 -10.96 25.41 7.45
CA ALA A 44 -12.16 26.21 7.68
C ALA A 44 -12.10 27.62 7.04
N GLU A 45 -10.91 28.21 7.00
CA GLU A 45 -10.68 29.54 6.43
C GLU A 45 -10.71 29.50 4.90
N GLN A 46 -10.20 28.41 4.31
CA GLN A 46 -10.24 28.18 2.85
C GLN A 46 -11.67 28.05 2.32
N LEU A 47 -12.54 27.28 2.97
CA LEU A 47 -13.93 27.13 2.54
C LEU A 47 -14.73 28.43 2.71
N SER A 48 -14.57 29.10 3.85
CA SER A 48 -15.19 30.40 4.10
C SER A 48 -14.81 31.39 3.01
N ALA A 49 -13.53 31.40 2.62
CA ALA A 49 -13.04 32.23 1.56
C ALA A 49 -13.62 31.90 0.19
N CYS A 50 -13.69 30.62 -0.19
CA CYS A 50 -14.27 30.21 -1.47
C CYS A 50 -15.76 30.56 -1.54
N ARG A 51 -16.51 30.38 -0.45
CA ARG A 51 -17.92 30.82 -0.34
C ARG A 51 -18.02 32.34 -0.53
N LYS A 52 -17.12 33.11 0.08
CA LYS A 52 -17.10 34.57 -0.07
C LYS A 52 -16.77 35.01 -1.50
N LEU A 53 -15.85 34.33 -2.18
CA LEU A 53 -15.54 34.58 -3.59
C LEU A 53 -16.78 34.35 -4.47
N VAL A 54 -17.54 33.28 -4.21
CA VAL A 54 -18.80 33.01 -4.93
C VAL A 54 -19.88 34.05 -4.60
N GLU A 55 -19.98 34.55 -3.38
CA GLU A 55 -20.88 35.68 -3.04
C GLU A 55 -20.52 36.95 -3.82
N LEU A 56 -19.23 37.25 -3.95
CA LEU A 56 -18.73 38.45 -4.62
C LEU A 56 -18.77 38.32 -6.16
N ALA A 57 -18.63 37.10 -6.68
CA ALA A 57 -18.61 36.78 -8.11
C ALA A 57 -19.50 35.56 -8.45
N PRO A 58 -20.83 35.64 -8.28
CA PRO A 58 -21.73 34.48 -8.42
C PRO A 58 -21.78 33.90 -9.83
N ALA A 59 -21.43 34.70 -10.85
CA ALA A 59 -21.35 34.29 -12.25
C ALA A 59 -19.95 33.85 -12.69
N SER A 60 -18.96 33.79 -11.79
CA SER A 60 -17.63 33.29 -12.13
C SER A 60 -17.60 31.77 -12.07
N THR A 61 -17.38 31.14 -13.23
CA THR A 61 -17.16 29.69 -13.31
C THR A 61 -15.95 29.27 -12.47
N ARG A 62 -14.84 30.04 -12.46
CA ARG A 62 -13.64 29.72 -11.66
C ARG A 62 -13.93 29.69 -10.16
N ALA A 63 -14.66 30.69 -9.64
CA ALA A 63 -15.01 30.74 -8.22
C ALA A 63 -15.85 29.53 -7.81
N GLN A 64 -16.81 29.14 -8.65
CA GLN A 64 -17.64 27.95 -8.42
C GLN A 64 -16.82 26.65 -8.45
N THR A 65 -15.87 26.51 -9.39
CA THR A 65 -14.96 25.35 -9.46
C THR A 65 -14.06 25.24 -8.22
N HIS A 66 -13.49 26.34 -7.75
CA HIS A 66 -12.68 26.35 -6.52
C HIS A 66 -13.49 26.03 -5.27
N LEU A 67 -14.72 26.57 -5.17
CA LEU A 67 -15.64 26.19 -4.10
C LEU A 67 -15.92 24.69 -4.10
N SER A 68 -16.18 24.10 -5.27
CA SER A 68 -16.37 22.66 -5.42
C SER A 68 -15.17 21.86 -4.91
N ARG A 69 -13.94 22.22 -5.30
CA ARG A 69 -12.71 21.55 -4.84
C ARG A 69 -12.54 21.59 -3.34
N GLU A 70 -12.83 22.75 -2.75
CA GLU A 70 -12.64 22.92 -1.32
C GLU A 70 -13.70 22.16 -0.51
N LEU A 71 -14.93 22.08 -1.02
CA LEU A 71 -15.99 21.25 -0.46
C LEU A 71 -15.66 19.75 -0.54
N GLU A 72 -15.08 19.29 -1.67
CA GLU A 72 -14.62 17.92 -1.86
C GLU A 72 -13.59 17.50 -0.80
N LYS A 73 -12.54 18.30 -0.60
CA LYS A 73 -11.51 18.03 0.43
C LYS A 73 -12.08 17.89 1.84
N GLN A 74 -13.22 18.52 2.10
CA GLN A 74 -13.90 18.50 3.39
C GLN A 74 -14.94 17.38 3.51
N GLY A 75 -15.09 16.54 2.48
CA GLY A 75 -16.07 15.47 2.42
C GLY A 75 -17.50 15.96 2.21
N LEU A 76 -17.71 17.23 1.87
CA LEU A 76 -19.03 17.84 1.63
C LEU A 76 -19.45 17.64 0.16
N LEU A 77 -19.51 16.38 -0.26
CA LEU A 77 -19.63 16.00 -1.67
C LEU A 77 -20.91 16.57 -2.35
N GLU A 78 -22.05 16.52 -1.68
CA GLU A 78 -23.32 17.05 -2.23
C GLU A 78 -23.27 18.55 -2.56
N GLU A 79 -22.71 19.37 -1.66
CA GLU A 79 -22.51 20.79 -1.90
C GLU A 79 -21.50 21.02 -3.04
N ALA A 80 -20.47 20.18 -3.12
CA ALA A 80 -19.47 20.25 -4.17
C ALA A 80 -20.09 19.98 -5.55
N PHE A 81 -20.96 18.98 -5.67
CA PHE A 81 -21.69 18.71 -6.91
C PHE A 81 -22.56 19.88 -7.34
N VAL A 82 -23.21 20.58 -6.40
CA VAL A 82 -24.02 21.77 -6.70
C VAL A 82 -23.13 22.89 -7.25
N ALA A 83 -22.01 23.20 -6.60
CA ALA A 83 -21.08 24.24 -7.05
C ALA A 83 -20.47 23.89 -8.43
N CYS A 84 -20.07 22.65 -8.63
CA CYS A 84 -19.53 22.14 -9.89
C CYS A 84 -20.55 22.22 -11.04
N ARG A 85 -21.79 21.77 -10.82
CA ARG A 85 -22.87 21.91 -11.82
C ARG A 85 -23.13 23.37 -12.17
N LYS A 86 -23.05 24.27 -11.18
CA LYS A 86 -23.21 25.69 -11.45
C LYS A 86 -22.09 26.24 -12.33
N ALA A 87 -20.85 25.81 -12.08
CA ALA A 87 -19.69 26.14 -12.91
C ALA A 87 -19.90 25.68 -14.38
N ILE A 88 -20.41 24.47 -14.57
CA ILE A 88 -20.76 23.89 -15.88
C ILE A 88 -21.88 24.68 -16.58
N GLU A 89 -22.96 25.04 -15.88
CA GLU A 89 -24.03 25.87 -16.43
C GLU A 89 -23.53 27.23 -16.92
N LEU A 90 -22.60 27.83 -16.17
CA LEU A 90 -22.05 29.17 -16.48
C LEU A 90 -21.11 29.16 -17.68
N ALA A 91 -20.31 28.10 -17.86
CA ALA A 91 -19.42 27.96 -19.00
C ALA A 91 -19.37 26.51 -19.53
N PRO A 92 -20.38 26.10 -20.32
CA PRO A 92 -20.50 24.72 -20.80
C PRO A 92 -19.35 24.22 -21.69
N SER A 93 -18.56 25.11 -22.27
CA SER A 93 -17.41 24.79 -23.12
C SER A 93 -16.07 24.73 -22.38
N TRP A 94 -16.04 25.07 -21.09
CA TRP A 94 -14.82 25.07 -20.29
C TRP A 94 -14.58 23.68 -19.68
N SER A 95 -13.37 23.14 -19.79
CA SER A 95 -13.03 21.77 -19.35
C SER A 95 -12.95 21.60 -17.84
N GLU A 96 -12.40 22.60 -17.14
CA GLU A 96 -12.04 22.50 -15.72
C GLU A 96 -13.21 22.10 -14.78
N PRO A 97 -14.44 22.63 -14.96
CA PRO A 97 -15.60 22.16 -14.18
C PRO A 97 -15.93 20.68 -14.39
N TYR A 98 -15.73 20.13 -15.60
CA TYR A 98 -16.02 18.72 -15.88
C TYR A 98 -14.94 17.78 -15.33
N GLU A 99 -13.68 18.22 -15.32
CA GLU A 99 -12.60 17.52 -14.62
C GLU A 99 -12.89 17.46 -13.12
N GLN A 100 -13.35 18.56 -12.55
CA GLN A 100 -13.78 18.60 -11.16
C GLN A 100 -14.97 17.66 -10.90
N LEU A 101 -15.93 17.62 -11.82
CA LEU A 101 -17.08 16.72 -11.70
C LEU A 101 -16.66 15.24 -11.68
N ALA A 102 -15.65 14.88 -12.49
CA ALA A 102 -15.08 13.54 -12.50
C ALA A 102 -14.41 13.19 -11.16
N SER A 103 -13.65 14.12 -10.58
CA SER A 103 -13.04 13.97 -9.25
C SER A 103 -14.09 13.73 -8.18
N LEU A 104 -15.19 14.51 -8.21
CA LEU A 104 -16.29 14.35 -7.25
C LEU A 104 -16.97 12.98 -7.31
N PHE A 105 -17.15 12.44 -8.52
CA PHE A 105 -17.66 11.09 -8.69
C PHE A 105 -16.68 10.07 -8.10
N GLN A 106 -15.39 10.17 -8.44
CA GLN A 106 -14.37 9.28 -7.84
C GLN A 106 -14.35 9.34 -6.30
N ALA A 107 -14.52 10.52 -5.71
CA ALA A 107 -14.57 10.70 -4.25
C ALA A 107 -15.83 10.12 -3.58
N GLN A 108 -16.89 9.82 -4.34
CA GLN A 108 -18.16 9.29 -3.82
C GLN A 108 -18.19 7.74 -3.74
N GLU A 109 -17.18 7.05 -4.28
CA GLU A 109 -17.05 5.58 -4.34
C GLU A 109 -18.32 4.84 -4.88
N GLY A 110 -18.37 4.50 -6.18
CA GLY A 110 -19.14 3.34 -6.65
C GLY A 110 -20.01 3.51 -7.91
N VAL A 111 -21.04 2.65 -8.02
CA VAL A 111 -21.93 2.52 -9.22
C VAL A 111 -22.78 3.78 -9.48
N GLU A 112 -22.96 4.63 -8.46
CA GLU A 112 -23.72 5.89 -8.57
C GLU A 112 -23.05 6.90 -9.53
N ASP A 113 -21.71 6.82 -9.68
CA ASP A 113 -20.90 7.66 -10.56
C ASP A 113 -21.31 7.54 -12.03
N VAL A 114 -21.57 6.30 -12.48
CA VAL A 114 -21.91 6.02 -13.88
C VAL A 114 -23.29 6.59 -14.23
N ALA A 115 -24.27 6.43 -13.35
CA ALA A 115 -25.62 6.91 -13.58
C ALA A 115 -25.69 8.45 -13.60
N ALA A 116 -24.90 9.10 -12.75
CA ALA A 116 -24.84 10.54 -12.68
C ALA A 116 -24.07 11.15 -13.87
N PHE A 117 -22.97 10.55 -14.31
CA PHE A 117 -22.30 10.94 -15.55
C PHE A 117 -23.20 10.80 -16.78
N ARG A 118 -24.01 9.75 -16.88
CA ARG A 118 -24.96 9.59 -18.00
C ARG A 118 -25.94 10.76 -18.11
N LYS A 119 -26.44 11.29 -16.98
CA LYS A 119 -27.29 12.50 -16.98
C LYS A 119 -26.55 13.76 -17.47
N VAL A 120 -25.26 13.86 -17.15
CA VAL A 120 -24.40 14.96 -17.64
C VAL A 120 -24.21 14.83 -19.15
N LEU A 121 -23.98 13.61 -19.65
CA LEU A 121 -23.88 13.32 -21.07
C LEU A 121 -25.16 13.61 -21.85
N GLU A 122 -26.34 13.35 -21.28
CA GLU A 122 -27.61 13.75 -21.88
C GLU A 122 -27.69 15.26 -22.12
N SER A 123 -27.11 16.05 -21.22
CA SER A 123 -27.10 17.52 -21.31
C SER A 123 -26.00 18.04 -22.24
N TYR A 124 -24.89 17.31 -22.38
CA TYR A 124 -23.70 17.72 -23.14
C TYR A 124 -23.15 16.61 -24.06
N PRO A 125 -23.96 16.07 -25.00
CA PRO A 125 -23.60 14.85 -25.74
C PRO A 125 -22.46 15.00 -26.76
N ASN A 126 -22.01 16.24 -27.03
CA ASN A 126 -20.94 16.56 -27.98
C ASN A 126 -19.78 17.31 -27.33
N ASN A 127 -19.67 17.26 -26.00
CA ASN A 127 -18.52 17.85 -25.31
C ASN A 127 -17.42 16.79 -25.17
N SER A 128 -16.30 16.98 -25.88
CA SER A 128 -15.17 16.03 -25.87
C SER A 128 -14.59 15.79 -24.49
N THR A 129 -14.58 16.82 -23.62
CA THR A 129 -14.07 16.69 -22.25
C THR A 129 -15.00 15.81 -21.41
N VAL A 130 -16.33 16.01 -21.49
CA VAL A 130 -17.29 15.16 -20.77
C VAL A 130 -17.20 13.71 -21.24
N LEU A 131 -17.13 13.49 -22.55
CA LEU A 131 -16.99 12.17 -23.14
C LEU A 131 -15.69 11.48 -22.70
N ASN A 132 -14.58 12.22 -22.70
CA ASN A 132 -13.29 11.72 -22.20
C ASN A 132 -13.33 11.39 -20.71
N SER A 133 -13.82 12.32 -19.87
CA SER A 133 -13.90 12.12 -18.42
C SER A 133 -14.81 10.94 -18.07
N PHE A 134 -15.94 10.79 -18.74
CA PHE A 134 -16.81 9.63 -18.51
C PHE A 134 -16.13 8.32 -18.91
N SER A 135 -15.49 8.30 -20.08
CA SER A 135 -14.71 7.12 -20.49
C SER A 135 -13.60 6.82 -19.50
N TRP A 136 -12.87 7.83 -19.02
CA TRP A 136 -11.81 7.68 -18.03
C TRP A 136 -12.34 7.04 -16.76
N THR A 137 -13.46 7.52 -16.22
CA THR A 137 -14.11 6.95 -15.03
C THR A 137 -14.49 5.48 -15.24
N LEU A 138 -15.08 5.12 -16.39
CA LEU A 138 -15.40 3.72 -16.70
C LEU A 138 -14.16 2.82 -16.74
N VAL A 139 -13.00 3.40 -17.05
CA VAL A 139 -11.72 2.68 -17.20
C VAL A 139 -10.73 3.02 -16.09
N THR A 140 -11.17 3.53 -14.95
CA THR A 140 -10.34 3.65 -13.75
C THR A 140 -11.08 3.23 -12.49
N THR A 141 -12.41 3.21 -12.50
CA THR A 141 -13.25 2.77 -11.39
C THR A 141 -13.75 1.34 -11.61
N PRO A 142 -13.17 0.33 -10.94
CA PRO A 142 -13.73 -1.02 -10.96
C PRO A 142 -14.99 -1.10 -10.07
N ASP A 143 -15.79 -2.13 -10.26
CA ASP A 143 -16.84 -2.50 -9.31
C ASP A 143 -16.26 -3.06 -7.99
N ALA A 144 -17.14 -3.41 -7.05
CA ALA A 144 -16.76 -3.95 -5.75
C ALA A 144 -15.96 -5.27 -5.83
N ASP A 145 -16.03 -6.00 -6.95
CA ASP A 145 -15.27 -7.22 -7.21
C ASP A 145 -13.95 -6.94 -7.94
N GLY A 146 -13.59 -5.67 -8.18
CA GLY A 146 -12.38 -5.28 -8.89
C GLY A 146 -12.50 -5.38 -10.42
N LYS A 147 -13.71 -5.50 -10.98
CA LYS A 147 -13.93 -5.63 -12.43
C LYS A 147 -14.38 -4.33 -13.07
N TYR A 148 -13.83 -4.03 -14.24
CA TYR A 148 -14.26 -2.90 -15.04
C TYR A 148 -15.49 -3.24 -15.87
N GLN A 149 -16.53 -2.44 -15.73
CA GLN A 149 -17.82 -2.62 -16.40
C GLN A 149 -17.95 -1.65 -17.59
N HIS A 150 -18.88 -1.93 -18.50
CA HIS A 150 -19.22 -1.03 -19.62
C HIS A 150 -18.04 -0.66 -20.55
N LEU A 151 -17.11 -1.59 -20.78
CA LEU A 151 -15.90 -1.35 -21.57
C LEU A 151 -16.18 -0.98 -23.03
N ASP A 152 -17.16 -1.62 -23.68
CA ASP A 152 -17.58 -1.26 -25.04
C ASP A 152 -18.12 0.18 -25.11
N GLU A 153 -18.81 0.62 -24.06
CA GLU A 153 -19.34 1.98 -23.95
C GLU A 153 -18.20 2.98 -23.72
N ALA A 154 -17.23 2.65 -22.86
CA ALA A 154 -16.03 3.47 -22.66
C ALA A 154 -15.27 3.71 -23.98
N VAL A 155 -15.00 2.64 -24.75
CA VAL A 155 -14.34 2.76 -26.07
C VAL A 155 -15.13 3.66 -27.01
N GLN A 156 -16.46 3.53 -27.06
CA GLN A 156 -17.30 4.38 -27.92
C GLN A 156 -17.23 5.86 -27.53
N TRP A 157 -17.26 6.17 -26.22
CA TRP A 157 -17.19 7.54 -25.75
C TRP A 157 -15.81 8.16 -25.94
N ALA A 158 -14.74 7.43 -25.64
CA ALA A 158 -13.38 7.88 -25.92
C ALA A 158 -13.14 8.11 -27.41
N GLN A 159 -13.63 7.21 -28.28
CA GLN A 159 -13.51 7.37 -29.73
C GLN A 159 -14.22 8.64 -30.20
N ARG A 160 -15.46 8.87 -29.73
CA ARG A 160 -16.19 10.09 -30.06
C ARG A 160 -15.49 11.35 -29.53
N ALA A 161 -14.86 11.28 -28.37
CA ALA A 161 -14.05 12.37 -27.84
C ALA A 161 -12.84 12.66 -28.74
N CYS A 162 -12.13 11.63 -29.22
CA CYS A 162 -11.05 11.75 -30.21
C CYS A 162 -11.55 12.35 -31.53
N ASP A 163 -12.71 11.94 -32.03
CA ASP A 163 -13.28 12.46 -33.28
C ASP A 163 -13.59 13.97 -33.18
N LEU A 164 -13.96 14.45 -31.98
CA LEU A 164 -14.25 15.86 -31.70
C LEU A 164 -12.99 16.70 -31.46
N LYS A 165 -11.93 16.11 -30.89
CA LYS A 165 -10.64 16.76 -30.61
C LYS A 165 -9.45 15.83 -30.94
N PRO A 166 -9.19 15.60 -32.24
CA PRO A 166 -8.14 14.67 -32.68
C PRO A 166 -6.73 15.11 -32.32
N GLU A 167 -6.53 16.38 -31.96
CA GLU A 167 -5.25 16.96 -31.54
C GLU A 167 -4.91 16.75 -30.06
N SER A 168 -5.81 16.15 -29.26
CA SER A 168 -5.60 16.01 -27.81
C SER A 168 -4.95 14.68 -27.43
N GLY A 169 -3.66 14.70 -27.09
CA GLY A 169 -2.92 13.52 -26.63
C GLY A 169 -3.55 12.83 -25.41
N ALA A 170 -4.11 13.59 -24.46
CA ALA A 170 -4.81 13.06 -23.29
C ALA A 170 -6.01 12.18 -23.68
N ILE A 171 -6.81 12.60 -24.67
CA ILE A 171 -8.00 11.84 -25.08
C ILE A 171 -7.59 10.55 -25.80
N TRP A 172 -6.51 10.60 -26.59
CA TRP A 172 -5.93 9.41 -27.20
C TRP A 172 -5.37 8.42 -26.16
N ASN A 173 -4.81 8.90 -25.04
CA ASN A 173 -4.42 8.05 -23.92
C ASN A 173 -5.65 7.32 -23.34
N THR A 174 -6.71 8.05 -22.99
CA THR A 174 -7.98 7.46 -22.52
C THR A 174 -8.53 6.41 -23.48
N LEU A 175 -8.52 6.68 -24.79
CA LEU A 175 -8.97 5.72 -25.80
C LEU A 175 -8.12 4.45 -25.79
N GLY A 176 -6.80 4.58 -25.70
CA GLY A 176 -5.89 3.44 -25.62
C GLY A 176 -6.13 2.57 -24.38
N VAL A 177 -6.32 3.19 -23.21
CA VAL A 177 -6.66 2.48 -21.96
C VAL A 177 -8.00 1.76 -22.08
N ALA A 178 -9.03 2.43 -22.62
CA ALA A 178 -10.34 1.84 -22.85
C ALA A 178 -10.28 0.64 -23.80
N GLN A 179 -9.53 0.78 -24.91
CA GLN A 179 -9.32 -0.28 -25.88
C GLN A 179 -8.56 -1.46 -25.28
N TYR A 180 -7.57 -1.22 -24.43
CA TYR A 180 -6.79 -2.30 -23.80
C TYR A 180 -7.69 -3.18 -22.96
N ARG A 181 -8.51 -2.52 -22.11
CA ARG A 181 -9.46 -3.21 -21.23
C ARG A 181 -10.57 -3.89 -22.02
N GLY A 182 -11.01 -3.28 -23.12
CA GLY A 182 -11.91 -3.89 -24.10
C GLY A 182 -11.28 -5.04 -24.93
N GLY A 183 -10.02 -5.40 -24.69
CA GLY A 183 -9.33 -6.49 -25.40
C GLY A 183 -8.86 -6.14 -26.82
N GLN A 184 -8.87 -4.86 -27.19
CA GLN A 184 -8.52 -4.36 -28.52
C GLN A 184 -7.03 -3.96 -28.58
N TRP A 185 -6.13 -4.91 -28.33
CA TRP A 185 -4.71 -4.62 -28.06
C TRP A 185 -3.97 -3.93 -29.21
N GLN A 186 -4.27 -4.25 -30.48
CA GLN A 186 -3.64 -3.53 -31.60
C GLN A 186 -4.13 -2.08 -31.68
N ALA A 187 -5.42 -1.85 -31.45
CA ALA A 187 -5.99 -0.50 -31.44
C ALA A 187 -5.41 0.32 -30.28
N THR A 188 -5.18 -0.29 -29.11
CA THR A 188 -4.44 0.33 -28.00
C THR A 188 -3.08 0.86 -28.45
N ILE A 189 -2.29 0.04 -29.17
CA ILE A 189 -0.98 0.48 -29.64
C ILE A 189 -1.10 1.71 -30.53
N ASP A 190 -2.02 1.68 -31.48
CA ASP A 190 -2.23 2.78 -32.43
C ASP A 190 -2.67 4.07 -31.71
N ALA A 191 -3.63 3.97 -30.77
CA ALA A 191 -4.15 5.10 -30.00
C ALA A 191 -3.10 5.68 -29.04
N ILE A 192 -2.36 4.84 -28.31
CA ILE A 192 -1.31 5.31 -27.40
C ILE A 192 -0.14 5.93 -28.17
N GLN A 193 0.27 5.37 -29.31
CA GLN A 193 1.30 5.99 -30.14
C GLN A 193 0.86 7.37 -30.66
N GLN A 194 -0.41 7.52 -31.01
CA GLN A 194 -0.97 8.82 -31.38
C GLN A 194 -0.98 9.79 -30.19
N SER A 195 -1.31 9.32 -28.99
CA SER A 195 -1.18 10.11 -27.75
C SER A 195 0.23 10.66 -27.58
N GLN A 196 1.25 9.80 -27.72
CA GLN A 196 2.65 10.19 -27.59
C GLN A 196 3.08 11.23 -28.65
N GLN A 197 2.65 11.07 -29.90
CA GLN A 197 2.94 12.02 -30.98
C GLN A 197 2.33 13.41 -30.74
N LEU A 198 1.22 13.48 -30.00
CA LEU A 198 0.50 14.70 -29.66
C LEU A 198 0.98 15.35 -28.34
N GLY A 199 2.21 15.05 -27.91
CA GLY A 199 2.82 15.70 -26.75
C GLY A 199 2.52 15.02 -25.41
N TYR A 200 1.92 13.83 -25.42
CA TYR A 200 1.73 12.98 -24.23
C TYR A 200 2.77 11.86 -24.14
N ALA A 201 3.99 12.10 -24.65
CA ALA A 201 5.04 11.07 -24.72
C ALA A 201 5.59 10.65 -23.36
N GLU A 202 5.64 11.58 -22.39
CA GLU A 202 6.21 11.38 -21.06
C GLU A 202 5.20 10.83 -20.04
N GLU A 203 3.95 10.61 -20.46
CA GLU A 203 2.88 10.07 -19.63
C GLU A 203 3.18 8.59 -19.28
N PRO A 204 3.46 8.24 -18.01
CA PRO A 204 3.91 6.90 -17.65
C PRO A 204 2.91 5.79 -17.99
N SER A 205 1.60 6.10 -17.92
CA SER A 205 0.54 5.17 -18.28
C SER A 205 0.60 4.76 -19.76
N ASN A 206 1.05 5.64 -20.67
CA ASN A 206 1.22 5.31 -22.09
C ASN A 206 2.22 4.18 -22.30
N TRP A 207 3.41 4.24 -21.68
CA TRP A 207 4.38 3.16 -21.79
C TRP A 207 3.86 1.86 -21.18
N LEU A 208 3.14 1.94 -20.07
CA LEU A 208 2.60 0.77 -19.40
C LEU A 208 1.56 0.04 -20.25
N PHE A 209 0.59 0.76 -20.82
CA PHE A 209 -0.44 0.15 -21.66
C PHE A 209 0.07 -0.32 -23.01
N LEU A 210 1.09 0.34 -23.59
CA LEU A 210 1.82 -0.21 -24.73
C LEU A 210 2.48 -1.54 -24.38
N ALA A 211 3.19 -1.60 -23.24
CA ALA A 211 3.89 -2.79 -22.81
C ALA A 211 2.92 -3.98 -22.65
N LEU A 212 1.78 -3.72 -22.01
CA LEU A 212 0.74 -4.72 -21.79
C LEU A 212 0.06 -5.15 -23.10
N ALA A 213 -0.23 -4.23 -24.01
CA ALA A 213 -0.82 -4.57 -25.32
C ALA A 213 0.15 -5.39 -26.17
N ASN A 214 1.42 -4.99 -26.24
CA ASN A 214 2.47 -5.77 -26.91
C ASN A 214 2.67 -7.14 -26.26
N TRP A 215 2.55 -7.23 -24.94
CA TRP A 215 2.60 -8.50 -24.22
C TRP A 215 1.46 -9.45 -24.63
N GLN A 216 0.24 -8.95 -24.75
CA GLN A 216 -0.92 -9.75 -25.19
C GLN A 216 -0.79 -10.20 -26.64
N LEU A 217 -0.21 -9.37 -27.51
CA LEU A 217 0.03 -9.70 -28.92
C LEU A 217 1.26 -10.61 -29.14
N GLY A 218 2.06 -10.87 -28.10
CA GLY A 218 3.27 -11.69 -28.19
C GLY A 218 4.52 -10.94 -28.66
N ASN A 219 4.47 -9.62 -28.78
CA ASN A 219 5.58 -8.74 -29.13
C ASN A 219 6.52 -8.54 -27.92
N ARG A 220 7.20 -9.60 -27.48
CA ARG A 220 7.94 -9.65 -26.20
C ARG A 220 9.03 -8.58 -26.07
N GLU A 221 9.81 -8.35 -27.12
CA GLU A 221 10.90 -7.35 -27.11
C GLU A 221 10.36 -5.94 -26.88
N GLN A 222 9.32 -5.57 -27.63
CA GLN A 222 8.68 -4.26 -27.52
C GLN A 222 8.03 -4.09 -26.15
N ALA A 223 7.31 -5.12 -25.68
CA ALA A 223 6.71 -5.13 -24.35
C ALA A 223 7.75 -4.89 -23.24
N ALA A 224 8.92 -5.54 -23.34
CA ALA A 224 9.98 -5.37 -22.37
C ALA A 224 10.56 -3.95 -22.40
N MET A 225 10.81 -3.39 -23.58
CA MET A 225 11.30 -2.01 -23.72
C MET A 225 10.34 -0.99 -23.08
N GLU A 226 9.06 -1.09 -23.40
CA GLU A 226 8.01 -0.18 -22.91
C GLU A 226 7.79 -0.33 -21.40
N TYR A 227 7.80 -1.56 -20.87
CA TYR A 227 7.65 -1.78 -19.43
C TYR A 227 8.82 -1.16 -18.64
N GLY A 228 10.05 -1.30 -19.14
CA GLY A 228 11.22 -0.66 -18.55
C GLY A 228 11.14 0.87 -18.57
N SER A 229 10.62 1.46 -19.66
CA SER A 229 10.34 2.90 -19.72
C SER A 229 9.29 3.33 -18.70
N ALA A 230 8.20 2.58 -18.57
CA ALA A 230 7.14 2.86 -17.60
C ALA A 230 7.68 2.89 -16.16
N ILE A 231 8.44 1.86 -15.77
CA ILE A 231 8.98 1.78 -14.41
C ILE A 231 9.99 2.91 -14.12
N SER A 232 10.84 3.24 -15.11
CA SER A 232 11.80 4.34 -14.97
C SER A 232 11.11 5.69 -14.70
N ALA A 233 9.94 5.91 -15.32
CA ALA A 233 9.16 7.11 -15.13
C ALA A 233 8.44 7.15 -13.78
N ARG A 234 7.90 6.01 -13.32
CA ARG A 234 7.26 5.87 -11.99
C ARG A 234 8.14 6.35 -10.84
N ARG A 235 9.46 6.14 -10.92
CA ARG A 235 10.43 6.61 -9.90
C ARG A 235 10.37 8.13 -9.68
N GLN A 236 9.95 8.89 -10.68
CA GLN A 236 9.84 10.35 -10.60
C GLN A 236 8.46 10.80 -10.06
N THR A 237 7.50 9.87 -9.97
CA THR A 237 6.08 10.13 -9.65
C THR A 237 5.55 9.17 -8.58
N GLU A 238 6.33 8.94 -7.51
CA GLU A 238 6.03 7.90 -6.50
C GLU A 238 4.69 8.09 -5.76
N THR A 239 4.17 9.32 -5.67
CA THR A 239 2.93 9.62 -4.95
C THR A 239 1.64 9.42 -5.76
N ASP A 240 1.74 9.06 -7.05
CA ASP A 240 0.59 8.91 -7.94
C ASP A 240 -0.14 7.56 -7.70
N GLN A 241 -1.21 7.58 -6.91
CA GLN A 241 -1.98 6.40 -6.54
C GLN A 241 -2.61 5.67 -7.74
N GLU A 242 -3.02 6.40 -8.78
CA GLU A 242 -3.63 5.82 -9.97
C GLU A 242 -2.56 5.03 -10.75
N LEU A 243 -1.40 5.64 -10.96
CA LEU A 243 -0.27 4.96 -11.59
C LEU A 243 0.17 3.72 -10.79
N GLN A 244 0.20 3.80 -9.45
CA GLN A 244 0.47 2.63 -8.60
C GLN A 244 -0.53 1.49 -8.83
N SER A 245 -1.81 1.82 -9.02
CA SER A 245 -2.87 0.84 -9.33
C SER A 245 -2.62 0.16 -10.68
N PHE A 246 -2.27 0.93 -11.72
CA PHE A 246 -1.93 0.34 -13.02
C PHE A 246 -0.70 -0.56 -12.95
N PHE A 247 0.33 -0.22 -12.17
CA PHE A 247 1.47 -1.12 -11.97
C PHE A 247 1.12 -2.40 -11.21
N ALA A 248 0.16 -2.34 -10.28
CA ALA A 248 -0.38 -3.54 -9.64
C ALA A 248 -1.13 -4.43 -10.65
N GLU A 249 -1.94 -3.84 -11.52
CA GLU A 249 -2.62 -4.53 -12.63
C GLU A 249 -1.58 -5.18 -13.57
N ALA A 250 -0.56 -4.43 -13.98
CA ALA A 250 0.48 -4.92 -14.88
C ALA A 250 1.25 -6.09 -14.28
N ARG A 251 1.63 -6.01 -13.00
CA ARG A 251 2.26 -7.14 -12.28
C ARG A 251 1.37 -8.37 -12.26
N SER A 252 0.07 -8.19 -12.03
CA SER A 252 -0.89 -9.30 -12.03
C SER A 252 -0.98 -9.95 -13.41
N ALA A 253 -1.07 -9.14 -14.47
CA ALA A 253 -1.20 -9.60 -15.85
C ALA A 253 0.07 -10.29 -16.37
N LEU A 254 1.26 -9.74 -16.06
CA LEU A 254 2.54 -10.33 -16.45
C LEU A 254 2.87 -11.56 -15.59
N GLY A 255 2.56 -11.48 -14.30
CA GLY A 255 2.94 -12.46 -13.29
C GLY A 255 4.44 -12.72 -13.25
N ARG A 256 4.80 -13.85 -12.64
CA ARG A 256 6.20 -14.28 -12.54
C ARG A 256 6.84 -14.48 -13.91
N THR A 257 6.20 -15.27 -14.76
CA THR A 257 6.75 -15.64 -16.07
C THR A 257 6.95 -14.44 -16.98
N GLY A 258 6.04 -13.47 -16.94
CA GLY A 258 6.17 -12.27 -17.75
C GLY A 258 7.32 -11.40 -17.32
N LEU A 259 7.45 -11.16 -16.01
CA LEU A 259 8.55 -10.39 -15.45
C LEU A 259 9.91 -11.09 -15.65
N GLU A 260 9.98 -12.41 -15.56
CA GLU A 260 11.20 -13.18 -15.87
C GLU A 260 11.63 -13.01 -17.35
N GLN A 261 10.67 -13.03 -18.30
CA GLN A 261 10.97 -12.81 -19.71
C GLN A 261 11.41 -11.37 -19.99
N ILE A 262 10.75 -10.38 -19.38
CA ILE A 262 11.14 -8.98 -19.50
C ILE A 262 12.55 -8.78 -18.94
N LEU A 263 12.86 -9.35 -17.78
CA LEU A 263 14.19 -9.29 -17.18
C LEU A 263 15.25 -9.99 -18.05
N ALA A 264 14.91 -11.10 -18.69
CA ALA A 264 15.82 -11.78 -19.64
C ALA A 264 16.15 -10.90 -20.86
N LEU A 265 15.19 -10.09 -21.32
CA LEU A 265 15.37 -9.13 -22.41
C LEU A 265 16.07 -7.83 -21.95
N ARG A 266 15.96 -7.51 -20.65
CA ARG A 266 16.55 -6.33 -20.01
C ARG A 266 17.33 -6.74 -18.76
N PRO A 267 18.48 -7.42 -18.93
CA PRO A 267 19.18 -8.03 -17.80
C PRO A 267 19.62 -7.01 -16.74
N ASN A 268 20.00 -5.79 -17.13
CA ASN A 268 20.47 -4.80 -16.15
C ASN A 268 19.35 -3.96 -15.50
N ASP A 269 18.09 -4.36 -15.66
CA ASP A 269 16.93 -3.61 -15.16
C ASP A 269 16.56 -4.04 -13.72
N SER A 270 17.20 -3.39 -12.75
CA SER A 270 17.00 -3.68 -11.32
C SER A 270 15.58 -3.38 -10.83
N ASP A 271 14.84 -2.53 -11.52
CA ASP A 271 13.47 -2.21 -11.13
C ASP A 271 12.52 -3.34 -11.50
N VAL A 272 12.68 -3.94 -12.70
CA VAL A 272 11.97 -5.18 -13.06
C VAL A 272 12.30 -6.31 -12.08
N ALA A 273 13.58 -6.43 -11.68
CA ALA A 273 13.98 -7.40 -10.66
C ALA A 273 13.25 -7.16 -9.32
N THR A 274 13.03 -5.90 -8.93
CA THR A 274 12.30 -5.52 -7.72
C THR A 274 10.81 -5.86 -7.82
N GLU A 275 10.18 -5.60 -8.96
CA GLU A 275 8.77 -6.00 -9.19
C GLU A 275 8.61 -7.53 -9.15
N LEU A 276 9.56 -8.26 -9.74
CA LEU A 276 9.58 -9.73 -9.70
C LEU A 276 9.76 -10.27 -8.28
N VAL A 277 10.60 -9.64 -7.45
CA VAL A 277 10.71 -9.97 -6.02
C VAL A 277 9.35 -9.89 -5.34
N SER A 278 8.58 -8.82 -5.55
CA SER A 278 7.25 -8.70 -4.94
C SER A 278 6.35 -9.86 -5.35
N VAL A 279 6.31 -10.20 -6.64
CA VAL A 279 5.49 -11.32 -7.14
C VAL A 279 5.93 -12.66 -6.54
N LEU A 280 7.24 -12.91 -6.44
CA LEU A 280 7.78 -14.14 -5.85
C LEU A 280 7.46 -14.24 -4.36
N LEU A 281 7.66 -13.17 -3.60
CA LEU A 281 7.41 -13.16 -2.15
C LEU A 281 5.91 -13.26 -1.81
N ASP A 282 5.03 -12.85 -2.71
CA ASP A 282 3.57 -12.93 -2.55
C ASP A 282 2.98 -14.27 -3.04
N SER A 283 3.77 -15.10 -3.74
CA SER A 283 3.31 -16.35 -4.39
C SER A 283 2.99 -17.51 -3.44
N THR A 284 3.28 -17.39 -2.14
CA THR A 284 2.95 -18.39 -1.11
C THR A 284 1.96 -17.82 -0.08
N PRO A 285 0.73 -17.49 -0.50
CA PRO A 285 -0.25 -16.90 0.38
C PRO A 285 -0.60 -17.86 1.52
N VAL A 286 -0.60 -17.32 2.74
CA VAL A 286 -1.08 -18.01 3.94
C VAL A 286 -2.48 -17.51 4.23
N ASP A 287 -3.44 -18.42 4.40
CA ASP A 287 -4.79 -18.05 4.82
C ASP A 287 -4.77 -17.61 6.28
N TRP A 288 -5.04 -16.31 6.49
CA TRP A 288 -5.14 -15.70 7.80
C TRP A 288 -6.59 -15.30 8.06
N ARG A 289 -7.22 -15.93 9.04
CA ARG A 289 -8.60 -15.64 9.44
C ARG A 289 -8.63 -14.62 10.56
N ILE A 290 -9.30 -13.50 10.32
CA ILE A 290 -9.49 -12.44 11.32
C ILE A 290 -10.33 -12.98 12.48
N LEU A 291 -9.81 -12.86 13.70
CA LEU A 291 -10.55 -13.16 14.92
C LEU A 291 -11.31 -11.93 15.37
N LYS A 292 -12.64 -11.98 15.26
CA LYS A 292 -13.52 -10.95 15.80
C LYS A 292 -13.78 -11.23 17.28
N PRO A 293 -13.45 -10.30 18.19
CA PRO A 293 -13.74 -10.48 19.59
C PRO A 293 -15.25 -10.60 19.83
N THR A 294 -15.65 -11.58 20.63
CA THR A 294 -17.02 -11.72 21.15
C THR A 294 -17.21 -10.87 22.41
N GLU A 295 -16.13 -10.64 23.16
CA GLU A 295 -16.10 -9.74 24.32
C GLU A 295 -14.82 -8.92 24.31
N MET A 296 -14.92 -7.67 24.74
CA MET A 296 -13.79 -6.75 24.87
C MET A 296 -13.93 -5.97 26.18
N GLN A 297 -12.88 -5.96 26.99
CA GLN A 297 -12.85 -5.26 28.27
C GLN A 297 -11.54 -4.47 28.42
N SER A 298 -11.62 -3.34 29.12
CA SER A 298 -10.46 -2.59 29.59
C SER A 298 -10.62 -2.21 31.05
N ASP A 299 -9.55 -2.31 31.83
CA ASP A 299 -9.52 -2.03 33.27
C ASP A 299 -9.12 -0.58 33.62
N GLY A 300 -8.79 0.25 32.61
CA GLY A 300 -8.22 1.59 32.80
C GLY A 300 -8.90 2.71 32.02
N GLY A 301 -10.21 2.59 31.74
CA GLY A 301 -11.02 3.67 31.15
C GLY A 301 -10.96 3.81 29.62
N ALA A 302 -10.20 2.96 28.91
CA ALA A 302 -10.25 2.93 27.46
C ALA A 302 -11.57 2.35 26.95
N THR A 303 -12.07 2.92 25.86
CA THR A 303 -13.17 2.34 25.09
C THR A 303 -12.61 1.57 23.91
N LEU A 304 -13.06 0.33 23.72
CA LEU A 304 -12.65 -0.53 22.60
C LEU A 304 -13.80 -0.65 21.61
N ALA A 305 -13.61 -0.19 20.38
CA ALA A 305 -14.59 -0.25 19.31
C ALA A 305 -14.15 -1.22 18.20
N LEU A 306 -15.01 -2.17 17.83
CA LEU A 306 -14.79 -3.08 16.71
C LEU A 306 -15.24 -2.41 15.40
N LEU A 307 -14.35 -2.30 14.43
CA LEU A 307 -14.59 -1.68 13.12
C LEU A 307 -15.00 -2.73 12.07
N LEU A 308 -15.52 -2.26 10.91
CA LEU A 308 -16.02 -3.11 9.83
C LEU A 308 -14.94 -4.04 9.24
N ASP A 309 -13.70 -3.57 9.19
CA ASP A 309 -12.53 -4.34 8.73
C ASP A 309 -12.05 -5.38 9.76
N GLY A 310 -12.75 -5.53 10.90
CA GLY A 310 -12.40 -6.43 11.99
C GLY A 310 -11.26 -5.96 12.87
N SER A 311 -10.75 -4.73 12.69
CA SER A 311 -9.81 -4.11 13.62
C SER A 311 -10.52 -3.50 14.82
N ILE A 312 -9.79 -3.33 15.92
CA ILE A 312 -10.24 -2.73 17.17
C ILE A 312 -9.55 -1.39 17.28
N LEU A 313 -10.32 -0.32 17.51
CA LEU A 313 -9.81 1.01 17.83
C LEU A 313 -10.04 1.31 19.31
N ALA A 314 -8.94 1.60 20.01
CA ALA A 314 -8.93 1.99 21.40
C ALA A 314 -8.91 3.51 21.53
N SER A 315 -9.88 4.07 22.27
CA SER A 315 -10.01 5.50 22.56
C SER A 315 -10.24 5.74 24.05
N GLY A 316 -10.58 6.96 24.47
CA GLY A 316 -10.82 7.31 25.87
C GLY A 316 -9.54 7.47 26.69
N GLU A 317 -9.59 7.14 27.98
CA GLU A 317 -8.42 7.28 28.87
C GLU A 317 -7.32 6.26 28.54
N ASP A 318 -6.07 6.70 28.61
CA ASP A 318 -4.87 5.85 28.54
C ASP A 318 -4.07 6.07 29.82
N GLY A 319 -4.31 5.21 30.81
CA GLY A 319 -3.70 5.28 32.14
C GLY A 319 -2.61 4.23 32.33
N PRO A 320 -1.71 4.42 33.31
CA PRO A 320 -0.57 3.54 33.52
C PRO A 320 -1.04 2.16 33.96
N GLY A 321 -0.47 1.10 33.36
CA GLY A 321 -0.81 -0.29 33.69
C GLY A 321 -2.17 -0.77 33.14
N GLN A 322 -2.79 -0.02 32.24
CA GLN A 322 -4.02 -0.44 31.56
C GLN A 322 -3.83 -1.76 30.81
N SER A 323 -4.84 -2.62 30.86
CA SER A 323 -4.93 -3.86 30.12
C SER A 323 -6.17 -3.91 29.23
N TYR A 324 -6.04 -4.67 28.13
CA TYR A 324 -7.15 -5.07 27.26
C TYR A 324 -7.32 -6.58 27.37
N GLN A 325 -8.54 -7.02 27.63
CA GLN A 325 -8.90 -8.43 27.60
C GLN A 325 -9.91 -8.67 26.49
N LEU A 326 -9.57 -9.58 25.58
CA LEU A 326 -10.34 -9.88 24.38
C LEU A 326 -10.66 -11.38 24.39
N ALA A 327 -11.94 -11.72 24.39
CA ALA A 327 -12.40 -13.09 24.20
C ALA A 327 -12.84 -13.26 22.74
N MET A 328 -12.43 -14.36 22.11
CA MET A 328 -12.71 -14.63 20.69
C MET A 328 -12.86 -16.13 20.44
N THR A 329 -13.48 -16.47 19.31
CA THR A 329 -13.66 -17.86 18.86
C THR A 329 -13.13 -18.02 17.44
N SER A 330 -12.77 -19.25 17.07
CA SER A 330 -12.34 -19.60 15.72
C SER A 330 -13.09 -20.83 15.23
N ASP A 331 -13.29 -20.92 13.92
CA ASP A 331 -13.84 -22.08 13.23
C ASP A 331 -12.76 -23.06 12.73
N LEU A 332 -11.48 -22.67 12.81
CA LEU A 332 -10.36 -23.56 12.52
C LEU A 332 -10.29 -24.68 13.56
N LYS A 333 -10.13 -25.93 13.11
CA LYS A 333 -9.97 -27.10 13.99
C LYS A 333 -8.60 -27.18 14.64
N SER A 334 -7.59 -26.61 14.01
CA SER A 334 -6.22 -26.53 14.50
C SER A 334 -5.68 -25.13 14.21
N ILE A 335 -4.94 -24.54 15.15
CA ILE A 335 -4.35 -23.22 14.99
C ILE A 335 -2.85 -23.33 15.26
N THR A 336 -2.02 -22.88 14.32
CA THR A 336 -0.56 -22.97 14.40
C THR A 336 0.11 -21.67 14.82
N ALA A 337 -0.54 -20.53 14.55
CA ALA A 337 0.03 -19.22 14.81
C ALA A 337 -1.02 -18.11 14.95
N PHE A 338 -0.61 -17.02 15.61
CA PHE A 338 -1.30 -15.73 15.59
C PHE A 338 -0.55 -14.73 14.70
N ARG A 339 -1.30 -13.83 14.07
CA ARG A 339 -0.81 -12.60 13.44
C ARG A 339 -1.48 -11.41 14.12
N LEU A 340 -0.68 -10.54 14.71
CA LEU A 340 -1.13 -9.27 15.29
C LEU A 340 -0.73 -8.13 14.36
N GLU A 341 -1.72 -7.51 13.73
CA GLU A 341 -1.54 -6.30 12.93
C GLU A 341 -1.83 -5.08 13.82
N VAL A 342 -1.02 -4.05 13.72
CA VAL A 342 -1.24 -2.76 14.38
C VAL A 342 -1.26 -1.68 13.29
N LEU A 343 -2.35 -0.93 13.23
CA LEU A 343 -2.74 -0.13 12.07
C LEU A 343 -2.74 1.36 12.41
N THR A 344 -2.50 2.22 11.43
CA THR A 344 -2.60 3.67 11.59
C THR A 344 -4.06 4.10 11.69
N ASP A 345 -4.29 5.22 12.38
CA ASP A 345 -5.59 5.87 12.44
C ASP A 345 -5.42 7.39 12.66
N PRO A 346 -6.12 8.26 11.93
CA PRO A 346 -6.00 9.71 12.09
C PRO A 346 -6.30 10.21 13.51
N SER A 347 -7.09 9.47 14.29
CA SER A 347 -7.44 9.83 15.67
C SER A 347 -6.34 9.53 16.70
N LEU A 348 -5.31 8.76 16.33
CA LEU A 348 -4.24 8.33 17.23
C LEU A 348 -3.03 9.28 17.19
N PRO A 349 -2.20 9.30 18.25
CA PRO A 349 -0.98 10.10 18.27
C PRO A 349 -0.08 9.82 17.06
N ASN A 350 0.41 10.88 16.41
CA ASN A 350 1.22 10.79 15.19
C ASN A 350 0.56 9.96 14.06
N GLN A 351 -0.77 9.84 14.08
CA GLN A 351 -1.54 8.95 13.21
C GLN A 351 -1.04 7.49 13.24
N GLY A 352 -0.32 7.13 14.30
CA GLY A 352 0.37 5.87 14.43
C GLY A 352 -0.47 4.77 15.07
N PRO A 353 0.07 3.55 15.15
CA PRO A 353 -0.67 2.41 15.65
C PRO A 353 -0.80 2.29 17.17
N GLY A 354 0.01 3.03 17.93
CA GLY A 354 0.01 3.03 19.39
C GLY A 354 -0.57 4.29 20.01
N ARG A 355 -0.95 4.21 21.29
CA ARG A 355 -1.48 5.34 22.08
C ARG A 355 -0.40 6.18 22.76
N GLY A 356 0.85 5.70 22.76
CA GLY A 356 1.96 6.43 23.34
C GLY A 356 2.41 7.63 22.48
N PRO A 357 3.18 8.57 23.07
CA PRO A 357 3.71 9.71 22.34
C PRO A 357 4.48 9.31 21.07
N GLY A 358 4.15 9.92 19.95
CA GLY A 358 4.71 9.57 18.63
C GLY A 358 4.03 8.37 17.95
N GLY A 359 2.91 7.87 18.48
CA GLY A 359 2.15 6.76 17.89
C GLY A 359 2.75 5.38 18.17
N LYS A 360 3.51 5.25 19.27
CA LYS A 360 4.23 4.03 19.66
C LYS A 360 3.49 3.25 20.75
N PHE A 361 3.87 2.00 20.94
CA PHE A 361 3.45 1.20 22.09
C PHE A 361 4.60 0.36 22.68
N ALA A 362 4.38 -0.09 23.90
CA ALA A 362 5.20 -1.08 24.59
C ALA A 362 4.28 -1.95 25.44
N ILE A 363 4.05 -3.19 24.99
CA ILE A 363 3.08 -4.09 25.58
C ILE A 363 3.70 -5.42 25.99
N ASN A 364 3.10 -6.05 26.99
CA ASN A 364 3.15 -7.49 27.19
C ASN A 364 1.85 -8.13 26.72
N TRP A 365 1.91 -9.41 26.39
CA TRP A 365 0.72 -10.21 26.10
C TRP A 365 0.73 -11.54 26.83
N SER A 366 -0.45 -12.09 27.03
CA SER A 366 -0.66 -13.48 27.37
C SER A 366 -1.88 -14.02 26.63
N PHE A 367 -1.82 -15.31 26.28
CA PHE A 367 -2.87 -16.01 25.56
C PHE A 367 -3.32 -17.20 26.39
N GLN A 368 -4.64 -17.40 26.47
CA GLN A 368 -5.25 -18.52 27.14
C GLN A 368 -6.35 -19.13 26.26
N SER A 369 -6.61 -20.42 26.44
CA SER A 369 -7.72 -21.13 25.82
C SER A 369 -8.58 -21.77 26.90
N THR A 370 -9.89 -21.59 26.81
CA THR A 370 -10.87 -22.24 27.68
C THR A 370 -11.75 -23.15 26.84
N ASN A 371 -11.86 -24.42 27.24
CA ASN A 371 -12.66 -25.41 26.55
C ASN A 371 -14.15 -25.15 26.82
N SER A 372 -14.96 -25.14 25.77
CA SER A 372 -16.42 -25.02 25.84
C SER A 372 -17.10 -26.23 26.51
N ALA A 373 -16.42 -27.37 26.60
CA ALA A 373 -16.93 -28.63 27.17
C ALA A 373 -16.90 -28.71 28.72
N GLY A 374 -16.80 -27.57 29.42
CA GLY A 374 -17.05 -27.49 30.87
C GLY A 374 -15.83 -27.62 31.79
N SER A 375 -14.61 -27.56 31.27
CA SER A 375 -13.42 -27.27 32.10
C SER A 375 -13.28 -25.76 32.26
N VAL A 376 -13.39 -25.27 33.49
CA VAL A 376 -13.42 -23.83 33.81
C VAL A 376 -12.02 -23.20 33.81
N ASP A 377 -10.95 -24.00 33.90
CA ASP A 377 -9.60 -23.48 34.09
C ASP A 377 -8.94 -23.09 32.74
N PRO A 378 -8.65 -21.80 32.50
CA PRO A 378 -8.00 -21.35 31.27
C PRO A 378 -6.60 -21.94 31.14
N GLN A 379 -6.31 -22.58 30.01
CA GLN A 379 -5.01 -23.15 29.70
C GLN A 379 -4.13 -22.12 28.97
N PRO A 380 -2.88 -21.89 29.42
CA PRO A 380 -1.99 -20.94 28.75
C PRO A 380 -1.55 -21.46 27.38
N ILE A 381 -1.70 -20.63 26.34
CA ILE A 381 -1.17 -20.90 25.01
C ILE A 381 0.30 -20.47 24.99
N ARG A 382 1.21 -21.41 24.74
CA ARG A 382 2.65 -21.14 24.72
C ARG A 382 3.12 -20.70 23.33
N ILE A 383 3.71 -19.52 23.28
CA ILE A 383 4.40 -19.00 22.10
C ILE A 383 5.84 -19.52 22.11
N ARG A 384 6.23 -20.19 21.02
CA ARG A 384 7.59 -20.69 20.79
C ARG A 384 8.53 -19.57 20.34
N SER A 385 8.06 -18.75 19.42
CA SER A 385 8.82 -17.64 18.87
C SER A 385 7.86 -16.58 18.34
N ALA A 386 8.32 -15.33 18.36
CA ALA A 386 7.63 -14.23 17.70
C ALA A 386 8.61 -13.46 16.83
N ILE A 387 8.12 -12.98 15.69
CA ILE A 387 8.85 -12.12 14.76
C ILE A 387 7.97 -10.92 14.41
N ALA A 388 8.58 -9.80 14.04
CA ALA A 388 7.87 -8.63 13.59
C ALA A 388 8.64 -7.94 12.46
N ASP A 389 7.91 -7.20 11.63
CA ASP A 389 8.50 -6.35 10.60
C ASP A 389 9.39 -5.25 11.21
N TYR A 390 8.94 -4.72 12.36
CA TYR A 390 9.67 -3.76 13.16
C TYR A 390 9.63 -4.11 14.66
N SER A 391 10.72 -3.81 15.34
CA SER A 391 10.76 -3.83 16.80
C SER A 391 11.80 -2.85 17.31
N ASN A 392 11.58 -2.34 18.51
CA ASN A 392 12.60 -1.60 19.23
C ASN A 392 13.84 -2.47 19.45
N ALA A 393 15.03 -1.95 19.11
CA ALA A 393 16.27 -2.72 19.20
C ALA A 393 16.63 -3.15 20.64
N ARG A 394 16.24 -2.38 21.67
CA ARG A 394 16.50 -2.71 23.08
C ARG A 394 15.47 -3.68 23.64
N PHE A 395 14.23 -3.58 23.17
CA PHE A 395 13.11 -4.40 23.61
C PHE A 395 12.42 -5.03 22.39
N PRO A 396 13.11 -5.98 21.72
CA PRO A 396 12.56 -6.62 20.55
C PRO A 396 11.33 -7.46 20.90
N VAL A 397 10.50 -7.72 19.88
CA VAL A 397 9.42 -8.69 20.00
C VAL A 397 9.95 -10.04 20.50
N ASN A 398 9.20 -10.69 21.38
CA ASN A 398 9.47 -12.04 21.84
C ASN A 398 8.17 -12.74 22.24
N GLU A 399 8.26 -13.90 22.89
CA GLU A 399 7.12 -14.72 23.30
C GLU A 399 6.10 -14.01 24.22
N LYS A 400 6.46 -12.89 24.86
CA LYS A 400 5.65 -12.22 25.88
C LYS A 400 5.47 -10.72 25.69
N ARG A 401 6.20 -10.08 24.77
CA ARG A 401 6.19 -8.62 24.65
C ARG A 401 6.46 -8.14 23.23
N TRP A 402 6.06 -6.89 22.97
CA TRP A 402 6.43 -6.17 21.77
C TRP A 402 6.47 -4.65 22.03
N SER A 403 7.48 -3.99 21.47
CA SER A 403 7.57 -2.54 21.45
C SER A 403 8.04 -2.05 20.09
N ILE A 404 7.48 -0.92 19.65
CA ILE A 404 7.80 -0.27 18.38
C ILE A 404 8.37 1.14 18.61
N ALA A 405 9.03 1.41 19.73
CA ALA A 405 9.63 2.72 19.95
C ALA A 405 10.64 3.05 18.83
N GLY A 406 10.31 4.09 18.05
CA GLY A 406 11.02 4.52 16.83
C GLY A 406 10.28 4.22 15.51
N GLY A 407 9.21 3.44 15.53
CA GLY A 407 8.38 3.04 14.37
C GLY A 407 6.93 3.52 14.49
N GLY A 408 6.71 4.75 14.97
CA GLY A 408 5.36 5.32 14.99
C GLY A 408 4.96 5.92 13.64
N GLY A 409 3.66 6.07 13.40
CA GLY A 409 3.10 6.71 12.19
C GLY A 409 2.96 5.79 10.98
N VAL A 410 3.35 4.52 11.09
CA VAL A 410 3.18 3.50 10.04
C VAL A 410 2.61 2.21 10.65
N PRO A 411 1.89 1.38 9.89
CA PRO A 411 1.40 0.10 10.38
C PRO A 411 2.55 -0.89 10.57
N HIS A 412 2.37 -1.85 11.49
CA HIS A 412 3.31 -2.92 11.76
C HIS A 412 2.60 -4.27 11.95
N VAL A 413 3.36 -5.35 11.91
CA VAL A 413 2.84 -6.71 12.07
C VAL A 413 3.79 -7.60 12.85
N ALA A 414 3.22 -8.38 13.78
CA ALA A 414 3.91 -9.44 14.49
C ALA A 414 3.27 -10.80 14.19
N PHE A 415 4.10 -11.83 14.06
CA PHE A 415 3.70 -13.22 13.88
C PHE A 415 4.20 -14.05 15.05
N LEU A 416 3.31 -14.82 15.68
CA LEU A 416 3.57 -15.59 16.88
C LEU A 416 3.31 -17.07 16.59
N MET A 417 4.35 -17.89 16.65
CA MET A 417 4.27 -19.33 16.43
C MET A 417 4.03 -20.06 17.75
N PHE A 418 3.11 -21.01 17.77
CA PHE A 418 2.87 -21.83 18.97
C PHE A 418 3.94 -22.90 19.16
N THR A 419 4.12 -23.35 20.40
CA THR A 419 4.95 -24.53 20.69
C THR A 419 4.37 -25.79 20.05
N GLU A 420 3.05 -25.94 20.11
CA GLU A 420 2.29 -27.04 19.52
C GLU A 420 1.02 -26.45 18.87
N PRO A 421 0.51 -27.02 17.76
CA PRO A 421 -0.76 -26.61 17.20
C PRO A 421 -1.87 -26.73 18.25
N LEU A 422 -2.69 -25.68 18.36
CA LEU A 422 -3.80 -25.64 19.29
C LEU A 422 -5.02 -26.32 18.67
N GLU A 423 -5.45 -27.43 19.26
CA GLU A 423 -6.69 -28.11 18.87
C GLU A 423 -7.92 -27.31 19.33
N ASN A 424 -8.92 -27.21 18.46
CA ASN A 424 -10.11 -26.40 18.66
C ASN A 424 -11.40 -27.16 18.27
N GLU A 425 -11.46 -28.45 18.60
CA GLU A 425 -12.61 -29.31 18.24
C GLU A 425 -13.90 -28.98 18.99
N ALA A 426 -13.80 -28.30 20.14
CA ALA A 426 -14.95 -27.94 20.96
C ALA A 426 -15.48 -26.51 20.70
N GLY A 427 -14.82 -25.70 19.87
CA GLY A 427 -15.15 -24.27 19.78
C GLY A 427 -14.69 -23.53 21.03
N ASN A 428 -13.39 -23.64 21.32
CA ASN A 428 -12.75 -23.02 22.48
C ASN A 428 -12.87 -21.49 22.41
N THR A 429 -12.95 -20.87 23.57
CA THR A 429 -12.77 -19.43 23.71
C THR A 429 -11.29 -19.14 23.91
N PHE A 430 -10.74 -18.23 23.11
CA PHE A 430 -9.38 -17.73 23.26
C PHE A 430 -9.42 -16.37 23.93
N THR A 431 -8.61 -16.21 24.97
CA THR A 431 -8.48 -14.95 25.69
C THR A 431 -7.10 -14.38 25.44
N LEU A 432 -7.04 -13.21 24.81
CA LEU A 432 -5.84 -12.39 24.70
C LEU A 432 -5.91 -11.31 25.77
N THR A 433 -4.88 -11.25 26.63
CA THR A 433 -4.67 -10.13 27.54
C THR A 433 -3.45 -9.33 27.08
N ILE A 434 -3.64 -8.05 26.80
CA ILE A 434 -2.58 -7.09 26.44
C ILE A 434 -2.39 -6.16 27.63
N MET A 435 -1.16 -5.97 28.08
CA MET A 435 -0.83 -5.13 29.25
C MET A 435 0.21 -4.09 28.87
N GLU A 436 -0.04 -2.85 29.27
CA GLU A 436 0.88 -1.72 29.15
C GLU A 436 2.13 -1.91 30.04
N GLN A 437 3.32 -1.50 29.57
CA GLN A 437 4.60 -1.71 30.29
C GLN A 437 5.22 -0.43 30.89
N ASN A 438 4.95 0.77 30.36
CA ASN A 438 5.74 2.01 30.55
C ASN A 438 4.91 3.32 30.65
N GLY A 439 3.80 3.32 31.40
CA GLY A 439 3.05 4.53 31.75
C GLY A 439 2.43 5.27 30.56
N ASN A 440 1.47 4.62 29.89
CA ASN A 440 0.59 5.11 28.80
C ASN A 440 1.14 4.88 27.38
N GLN A 441 1.45 3.63 27.05
CA GLN A 441 1.90 3.24 25.71
C GLN A 441 1.21 1.94 25.24
N ASN A 442 -0.12 1.86 25.35
CA ASN A 442 -0.87 0.68 24.90
C ASN A 442 -1.17 0.72 23.38
N LEU A 443 -1.77 -0.35 22.83
CA LEU A 443 -2.17 -0.41 21.43
C LEU A 443 -3.32 0.57 21.12
N GLY A 444 -3.25 1.23 19.96
CA GLY A 444 -4.28 2.16 19.48
C GLY A 444 -5.27 1.46 18.55
N ARG A 445 -4.86 1.13 17.32
CA ARG A 445 -5.67 0.35 16.39
C ARG A 445 -4.96 -0.95 16.04
N PHE A 446 -5.64 -2.08 16.18
CA PHE A 446 -5.03 -3.39 15.99
C PHE A 446 -6.03 -4.48 15.61
N ARG A 447 -5.55 -5.57 15.03
CA ARG A 447 -6.36 -6.72 14.62
C ARG A 447 -5.59 -8.02 14.86
N LEU A 448 -6.28 -9.05 15.31
CA LEU A 448 -5.71 -10.38 15.47
C LEU A 448 -6.26 -11.33 14.40
N SER A 449 -5.38 -12.17 13.85
CA SER A 449 -5.76 -13.25 12.93
C SER A 449 -5.08 -14.56 13.32
N VAL A 450 -5.64 -15.68 12.85
CA VAL A 450 -5.13 -17.05 13.03
C VAL A 450 -4.93 -17.76 11.71
N THR A 451 -4.13 -18.81 11.73
CA THR A 451 -3.94 -19.72 10.61
C THR A 451 -3.72 -21.14 11.12
N ASP A 452 -4.03 -22.13 10.29
CA ASP A 452 -3.69 -23.55 10.49
C ASP A 452 -2.44 -23.96 9.68
N ALA A 453 -1.86 -23.03 8.92
CA ALA A 453 -0.70 -23.31 8.09
C ALA A 453 0.56 -23.50 8.96
N PRO A 454 1.25 -24.66 8.89
CA PRO A 454 2.40 -24.94 9.75
C PRO A 454 3.64 -24.10 9.40
N THR A 455 3.69 -23.52 8.20
CA THR A 455 4.84 -22.75 7.69
C THR A 455 4.62 -21.24 7.76
N ALA A 456 3.49 -20.78 8.31
CA ALA A 456 3.08 -19.38 8.23
C ALA A 456 4.11 -18.38 8.76
N VAL A 457 4.59 -18.63 9.99
CA VAL A 457 5.56 -17.75 10.66
C VAL A 457 6.94 -17.86 10.05
N GLU A 458 7.34 -19.05 9.62
CA GLU A 458 8.60 -19.23 8.91
C GLU A 458 8.60 -18.48 7.58
N ASN A 459 7.54 -18.62 6.77
CA ASN A 459 7.40 -17.93 5.50
C ASN A 459 7.39 -16.41 5.70
N ALA A 460 6.67 -15.91 6.71
CA ALA A 460 6.68 -14.50 7.06
C ALA A 460 8.08 -14.02 7.46
N GLY A 461 8.82 -14.80 8.26
CA GLY A 461 10.19 -14.48 8.67
C GLY A 461 11.14 -14.37 7.50
N VAL A 462 11.08 -15.32 6.57
CA VAL A 462 11.91 -15.31 5.35
C VAL A 462 11.55 -14.11 4.47
N ARG A 463 10.26 -13.82 4.28
CA ARG A 463 9.80 -12.65 3.53
C ARG A 463 10.32 -11.35 4.15
N LEU A 464 10.17 -11.18 5.46
CA LEU A 464 10.67 -9.99 6.18
C LEU A 464 12.20 -9.87 6.11
N ALA A 465 12.93 -10.98 6.16
CA ALA A 465 14.39 -10.98 6.00
C ALA A 465 14.80 -10.60 4.57
N ALA A 466 14.09 -11.12 3.55
CA ALA A 466 14.36 -10.79 2.16
C ALA A 466 14.12 -9.31 1.87
N LEU A 467 13.03 -8.73 2.39
CA LEU A 467 12.71 -7.31 2.22
C LEU A 467 13.73 -6.35 2.86
N LYS A 468 14.55 -6.82 3.81
CA LYS A 468 15.63 -6.03 4.42
C LYS A 468 16.90 -5.99 3.58
N LEU A 469 17.06 -6.86 2.59
CA LEU A 469 18.21 -6.87 1.69
C LEU A 469 18.15 -5.64 0.78
N THR A 470 19.24 -4.88 0.68
CA THR A 470 19.25 -3.61 -0.06
C THR A 470 19.60 -3.79 -1.53
N ASP A 471 20.46 -4.75 -1.86
CA ASP A 471 20.82 -5.03 -3.24
C ASP A 471 19.67 -5.79 -3.95
N PRO A 472 19.20 -5.31 -5.12
CA PRO A 472 18.05 -5.89 -5.81
C PRO A 472 18.31 -7.31 -6.32
N TRP A 473 19.55 -7.65 -6.69
CA TRP A 473 19.91 -8.97 -7.18
C TRP A 473 20.05 -9.97 -6.04
N VAL A 474 20.64 -9.56 -4.91
CA VAL A 474 20.66 -10.34 -3.67
C VAL A 474 19.22 -10.60 -3.19
N ARG A 475 18.36 -9.58 -3.26
CA ARG A 475 16.93 -9.71 -2.90
C ARG A 475 16.18 -10.66 -3.84
N LEU A 476 16.45 -10.61 -5.15
CA LEU A 476 15.88 -11.53 -6.13
C LEU A 476 16.38 -12.97 -5.91
N ALA A 477 17.66 -13.15 -5.58
CA ALA A 477 18.23 -14.44 -5.21
C ALA A 477 17.50 -15.03 -3.99
N ALA A 478 17.31 -14.22 -2.95
CA ALA A 478 16.55 -14.59 -1.75
C ALA A 478 15.09 -14.94 -2.06
N ALA A 479 14.45 -14.24 -3.01
CA ALA A 479 13.08 -14.50 -3.42
C ALA A 479 12.95 -15.82 -4.24
N TYR A 480 13.91 -16.13 -5.12
CA TYR A 480 13.93 -17.44 -5.80
C TYR A 480 14.16 -18.59 -4.85
N ASP A 481 15.09 -18.43 -3.91
CA ASP A 481 15.29 -19.39 -2.84
C ASP A 481 14.00 -19.57 -2.04
N PHE A 482 13.32 -18.47 -1.68
CA PHE A 482 12.07 -18.48 -0.91
C PHE A 482 11.01 -19.38 -1.54
N VAL A 483 10.76 -19.22 -2.85
CA VAL A 483 9.79 -20.05 -3.60
C VAL A 483 10.32 -21.44 -3.96
N GLY A 484 11.56 -21.77 -3.61
CA GLY A 484 12.19 -23.07 -3.84
C GLY A 484 12.73 -23.28 -5.25
N ASP A 485 12.87 -22.22 -6.07
CA ASP A 485 13.38 -22.33 -7.44
C ASP A 485 14.91 -22.24 -7.50
N GLN A 486 15.55 -23.37 -7.20
CA GLN A 486 17.00 -23.48 -7.21
C GLN A 486 17.62 -23.33 -8.61
N GLN A 487 16.85 -23.59 -9.68
CA GLN A 487 17.34 -23.43 -11.05
C GLN A 487 17.40 -21.94 -11.44
N ALA A 488 16.36 -21.18 -11.11
CA ALA A 488 16.34 -19.74 -11.33
C ALA A 488 17.41 -19.04 -10.47
N LEU A 489 17.57 -19.45 -9.21
CA LEU A 489 18.66 -18.97 -8.36
C LEU A 489 20.04 -19.23 -8.97
N ALA A 490 20.29 -20.46 -9.45
CA ALA A 490 21.58 -20.80 -10.07
C ALA A 490 21.88 -19.96 -11.32
N ARG A 491 20.89 -19.78 -12.21
CA ARG A 491 21.01 -18.92 -13.39
C ARG A 491 21.27 -17.46 -13.01
N LEU A 492 20.58 -16.96 -11.98
CA LEU A 492 20.77 -15.60 -11.49
C LEU A 492 22.21 -15.40 -10.98
N LEU A 493 22.75 -16.32 -10.18
CA LEU A 493 24.11 -16.21 -9.65
C LEU A 493 25.19 -16.38 -10.72
N GLU A 494 24.91 -17.10 -11.80
CA GLU A 494 25.79 -17.16 -12.98
C GLU A 494 25.80 -15.83 -13.74
N GLN A 495 24.62 -15.19 -13.86
CA GLN A 495 24.45 -13.93 -14.56
C GLN A 495 24.93 -12.71 -13.77
N TYR A 496 24.72 -12.71 -12.44
CA TYR A 496 25.10 -11.65 -11.49
C TYR A 496 25.95 -12.25 -10.36
N PRO A 497 27.24 -12.55 -10.60
CA PRO A 497 28.12 -13.13 -9.59
C PRO A 497 28.22 -12.28 -8.31
N GLU A 498 28.05 -10.96 -8.41
CA GLU A 498 28.03 -10.03 -7.27
C GLU A 498 26.88 -10.30 -6.29
N ALA A 499 25.78 -10.92 -6.74
CA ALA A 499 24.68 -11.34 -5.86
C ALA A 499 25.09 -12.51 -4.96
N ALA A 500 26.17 -13.23 -5.29
CA ALA A 500 26.80 -14.25 -4.45
C ALA A 500 27.59 -13.61 -3.28
N SER A 501 26.92 -12.74 -2.53
CA SER A 501 27.52 -11.84 -1.55
C SER A 501 27.46 -12.40 -0.12
N LEU A 502 28.13 -11.69 0.79
CA LEU A 502 28.03 -11.94 2.22
C LEU A 502 26.58 -11.81 2.72
N GLU A 503 25.80 -10.88 2.17
CA GLU A 503 24.40 -10.68 2.53
C GLU A 503 23.55 -11.90 2.16
N LEU A 504 23.72 -12.46 0.95
CA LEU A 504 23.03 -13.67 0.54
C LEU A 504 23.45 -14.87 1.41
N ALA A 505 24.74 -15.02 1.70
CA ALA A 505 25.24 -16.11 2.54
C ALA A 505 24.65 -16.05 3.96
N GLN A 506 24.57 -14.86 4.55
CA GLN A 506 23.94 -14.63 5.85
C GLN A 506 22.44 -14.92 5.82
N PHE A 507 21.73 -14.44 4.78
CA PHE A 507 20.31 -14.71 4.60
C PHE A 507 20.02 -16.22 4.54
N LEU A 508 20.74 -16.96 3.69
CA LEU A 508 20.58 -18.41 3.54
C LEU A 508 20.91 -19.15 4.85
N ALA A 509 21.93 -18.70 5.60
CA ALA A 509 22.28 -19.29 6.89
C ALA A 509 21.18 -19.07 7.94
N GLU A 510 20.62 -17.86 8.04
CA GLU A 510 19.52 -17.57 8.96
C GLU A 510 18.25 -18.31 8.58
N ARG A 511 17.92 -18.39 7.29
CA ARG A 511 16.80 -19.21 6.81
C ARG A 511 16.98 -20.67 7.18
N GLY A 512 18.16 -21.23 6.94
CA GLY A 512 18.48 -22.61 7.31
C GLY A 512 18.32 -22.88 8.81
N LYS A 513 18.73 -21.94 9.67
CA LYS A 513 18.50 -22.02 11.12
C LYS A 513 17.01 -21.99 11.48
N LEU A 514 16.23 -21.13 10.84
CA LEU A 514 14.78 -21.04 11.04
C LEU A 514 14.08 -22.35 10.62
N SER A 515 14.41 -22.90 9.45
CA SER A 515 13.86 -24.18 8.98
C SER A 515 14.26 -25.34 9.89
N LEU A 516 15.51 -25.36 10.39
CA LEU A 516 15.97 -26.37 11.35
C LEU A 516 15.23 -26.28 12.68
N ALA A 517 14.99 -25.06 13.18
CA ALA A 517 14.15 -24.85 14.35
C ALA A 517 12.72 -25.36 14.09
N ALA A 518 12.17 -25.18 12.90
CA ALA A 518 10.89 -25.74 12.50
C ALA A 518 10.90 -27.27 12.23
N HIS A 519 12.00 -27.97 12.52
CA HIS A 519 12.20 -29.41 12.24
C HIS A 519 12.11 -29.80 10.75
N ARG A 520 12.32 -28.85 9.83
CA ARG A 520 12.32 -29.04 8.38
C ARG A 520 13.75 -29.22 7.85
N VAL A 521 14.36 -30.36 8.17
CA VAL A 521 15.76 -30.66 7.83
C VAL A 521 15.99 -30.71 6.31
N ASP A 522 15.00 -31.20 5.57
CA ASP A 522 14.96 -31.26 4.11
C ASP A 522 15.05 -29.86 3.46
N VAL A 523 14.46 -28.85 4.10
CA VAL A 523 14.53 -27.44 3.66
C VAL A 523 15.81 -26.78 4.17
N ALA A 524 16.19 -27.03 5.42
CA ALA A 524 17.34 -26.40 6.06
C ALA A 524 18.68 -26.79 5.43
N LEU A 525 18.87 -28.07 5.10
CA LEU A 525 20.17 -28.59 4.68
C LEU A 525 20.67 -27.95 3.37
N PRO A 526 19.88 -27.86 2.28
CA PRO A 526 20.31 -27.19 1.05
C PRO A 526 20.74 -25.73 1.29
N GLN A 527 20.00 -24.98 2.12
CA GLN A 527 20.27 -23.58 2.42
C GLN A 527 21.59 -23.42 3.20
N LEU A 528 21.80 -24.23 4.23
CA LEU A 528 23.03 -24.21 5.03
C LEU A 528 24.26 -24.63 4.21
N VAL A 529 24.11 -25.61 3.32
CA VAL A 529 25.18 -26.03 2.41
C VAL A 529 25.53 -24.90 1.45
N LYS A 530 24.53 -24.27 0.83
CA LYS A 530 24.75 -23.14 -0.09
C LYS A 530 25.38 -21.94 0.60
N ALA A 531 24.91 -21.60 1.81
CA ALA A 531 25.50 -20.55 2.64
C ALA A 531 26.98 -20.84 2.91
N ARG A 532 27.32 -22.07 3.31
CA ARG A 532 28.71 -22.49 3.55
C ARG A 532 29.58 -22.36 2.30
N GLU A 533 29.06 -22.74 1.13
CA GLU A 533 29.78 -22.60 -0.14
C GLU A 533 30.07 -21.13 -0.47
N LEU A 534 29.08 -20.24 -0.29
CA LEU A 534 29.26 -18.80 -0.49
C LEU A 534 30.29 -18.23 0.49
N PHE A 535 30.20 -18.56 1.78
CA PHE A 535 31.20 -18.13 2.77
C PHE A 535 32.61 -18.60 2.41
N ALA A 536 32.76 -19.86 1.96
CA ALA A 536 34.06 -20.41 1.58
C ALA A 536 34.64 -19.70 0.34
N SER A 537 33.81 -19.39 -0.66
CA SER A 537 34.21 -18.65 -1.85
C SER A 537 34.69 -17.24 -1.50
N LEU A 538 33.89 -16.50 -0.72
CA LEU A 538 34.22 -15.13 -0.29
C LEU A 538 35.50 -15.08 0.56
N ALA A 539 35.71 -16.07 1.43
CA ALA A 539 36.93 -16.18 2.24
C ALA A 539 38.17 -16.52 1.40
N ALA A 540 38.02 -17.20 0.26
CA ALA A 540 39.13 -17.48 -0.65
C ALA A 540 39.56 -16.23 -1.43
N GLU A 541 38.62 -15.34 -1.76
CA GLU A 541 38.88 -14.06 -2.44
C GLU A 541 39.52 -13.02 -1.53
N GLN A 542 39.21 -13.07 -0.22
CA GLN A 542 39.86 -12.28 0.81
C GLN A 542 40.52 -13.20 1.83
N PRO A 543 41.73 -13.75 1.51
CA PRO A 543 42.40 -14.63 2.44
C PRO A 543 42.53 -13.90 3.78
N PRO A 544 42.20 -14.57 4.91
CA PRO A 544 42.22 -13.92 6.20
C PRO A 544 43.59 -13.26 6.38
N SER A 545 43.59 -12.07 7.00
CA SER A 545 44.85 -11.48 7.52
C SER A 545 45.58 -12.55 8.34
N ASN A 546 46.90 -12.40 8.52
CA ASN A 546 47.82 -13.36 9.18
C ASN A 546 47.46 -13.77 10.63
N TRP A 547 46.20 -13.65 11.05
CA TRP A 547 45.59 -14.29 12.20
C TRP A 547 45.97 -15.77 12.23
N THR A 548 46.75 -16.11 13.23
CA THR A 548 47.04 -17.48 13.59
C THR A 548 45.98 -17.91 14.59
N VAL A 549 45.27 -19.00 14.31
CA VAL A 549 44.38 -19.63 15.29
C VAL A 549 45.23 -20.05 16.48
N LEU A 550 45.05 -19.38 17.62
CA LEU A 550 45.75 -19.74 18.84
C LEU A 550 45.17 -21.05 19.37
N GLN A 551 46.03 -22.06 19.48
CA GLN A 551 45.69 -23.30 20.16
C GLN A 551 45.72 -23.05 21.67
N PRO A 552 44.60 -23.19 22.39
CA PRO A 552 44.59 -23.01 23.83
C PRO A 552 45.52 -24.05 24.47
N THR A 553 46.55 -23.60 25.19
CA THR A 553 47.47 -24.48 25.91
C THR A 553 46.86 -25.07 27.19
N LYS A 554 45.71 -24.54 27.60
CA LYS A 554 44.92 -25.05 28.72
C LYS A 554 43.44 -24.73 28.49
N ILE A 555 42.59 -25.73 28.68
CA ILE A 555 41.15 -25.61 28.53
C ILE A 555 40.51 -26.04 29.84
N ASN A 556 39.86 -25.12 30.56
CA ASN A 556 39.12 -25.44 31.80
C ASN A 556 37.72 -24.82 31.73
N SER A 557 36.70 -25.55 32.16
CA SER A 557 35.36 -25.01 32.38
C SER A 557 35.05 -24.98 33.87
N ALA A 558 34.66 -23.81 34.39
CA ALA A 558 34.23 -23.67 35.78
C ALA A 558 32.90 -24.42 36.08
N GLY A 559 32.12 -24.74 35.05
CA GLY A 559 30.83 -25.42 35.15
C GLY A 559 30.85 -26.90 34.75
N GLY A 560 32.03 -27.50 34.54
CA GLY A 560 32.16 -28.91 34.17
C GLY A 560 31.85 -29.24 32.70
N ALA A 561 31.68 -28.24 31.83
CA ALA A 561 31.50 -28.47 30.40
C ALA A 561 32.81 -29.00 29.78
N THR A 562 32.71 -30.08 29.01
CA THR A 562 33.82 -30.55 28.18
C THR A 562 33.97 -29.64 26.98
N LEU A 563 35.16 -29.04 26.84
CA LEU A 563 35.55 -28.20 25.72
C LEU A 563 36.56 -29.01 24.91
N THR A 564 36.20 -29.35 23.68
CA THR A 564 37.00 -30.12 22.71
C THR A 564 37.36 -29.27 21.52
#